data_AF-A0A2E9I717-F1
#
_entry.id   AF-A0A2E9I717-F1
#
_cell.length_a   1.000
_cell.length_b   1.000
_cell.length_c   1.000
_cell.angle_alpha   90.00
_cell.angle_beta   90.00
_cell.angle_gamma   90.00
#
_symmetry.space_group_name_H-M   'P 1'
#
loop_
_entity.id
_entity.type
_entity.pdbx_description
1 polymer ?
#
loop_
_entity_poly.entity_id
_entity_poly.type
_entity_poly.pdbx_seq_one_letter_code
_entity_poly.pdbx_strand_id
1 'polypeptide(L)'
;MKTAKMVTSFTVLDGGILMSRGRIVKKWILISTALFALGISGAVGYAIYKINYSHPGRFTSEASMEGLKRTVDGNTLTSYEHPSARITFPPEYEYLGAHRFILYGTVEAEQYIFAASHPDGTTRSLINVQFESILPEIEGAYDYSAAPRAIRIGPLDFYVDADPARRHWLVPNGLPGTDSGRYYSFANERGFPVPKDYIWSRFAYVPEDAPRQEMLILQAEDLTPMGLTAPALRQGGTNADDWEGLRDAQLLKLEQGISIEALK
;
A
#
# COMPACT_ATOMS: atom_id res chain seq x y z
N MET A 1 -12.95 -3.98 -11.44
CA MET A 1 -11.95 -4.43 -10.44
C MET A 1 -11.47 -5.82 -10.83
N LYS A 2 -10.37 -5.92 -11.58
CA LYS A 2 -9.70 -7.20 -11.85
C LYS A 2 -8.49 -7.26 -10.92
N THR A 3 -8.67 -7.91 -9.78
CA THR A 3 -7.63 -8.19 -8.80
C THR A 3 -6.62 -9.17 -9.38
N ALA A 4 -5.34 -8.98 -9.09
CA ALA A 4 -4.30 -9.99 -9.31
C ALA A 4 -4.77 -11.33 -8.72
N LYS A 5 -4.63 -12.42 -9.48
CA LYS A 5 -5.02 -13.75 -9.04
C LYS A 5 -3.76 -14.49 -8.61
N MET A 6 -3.46 -14.44 -7.32
CA MET A 6 -2.49 -15.37 -6.73
C MET A 6 -3.08 -16.78 -6.84
N VAL A 7 -2.48 -17.64 -7.67
CA VAL A 7 -2.90 -19.04 -7.80
C VAL A 7 -2.20 -19.83 -6.70
N THR A 8 -2.92 -20.15 -5.62
CA THR A 8 -2.42 -20.98 -4.51
C THR A 8 -3.25 -22.26 -4.38
N SER A 9 -2.59 -23.40 -4.21
CA SER A 9 -3.20 -24.64 -3.73
C SER A 9 -2.83 -24.81 -2.25
N PHE A 10 -3.83 -25.04 -1.39
CA PHE A 10 -3.59 -25.28 0.03
C PHE A 10 -3.80 -26.77 0.34
N THR A 11 -2.76 -27.42 0.89
CA THR A 11 -2.93 -28.68 1.62
C THR A 11 -2.66 -28.38 3.08
N VAL A 12 -3.72 -28.43 3.91
CA VAL A 12 -3.60 -28.19 5.36
C VAL A 12 -3.03 -29.45 6.02
N LEU A 13 -1.88 -29.33 6.66
CA LEU A 13 -1.37 -30.32 7.62
C LEU A 13 -1.69 -29.86 9.04
N ASP A 14 -2.41 -30.72 9.74
CA ASP A 14 -2.96 -30.51 11.08
C ASP A 14 -1.88 -30.79 12.14
N GLY A 15 -1.65 -29.87 13.09
CA GLY A 15 -0.89 -30.20 14.30
C GLY A 15 -0.15 -29.06 15.01
N GLY A 16 -0.72 -28.59 16.13
CA GLY A 16 0.04 -28.35 17.36
C GLY A 16 0.40 -26.92 17.78
N ILE A 17 -0.54 -26.17 18.38
CA ILE A 17 -0.20 -25.05 19.30
C ILE A 17 -1.16 -25.06 20.50
N LEU A 18 -0.77 -25.74 21.57
CA LEU A 18 -1.54 -25.86 22.83
C LEU A 18 -0.78 -25.29 24.04
N MET A 19 -0.14 -24.12 23.96
CA MET A 19 0.30 -23.38 25.16
C MET A 19 0.31 -21.86 24.91
N SER A 20 -0.79 -21.17 25.29
CA SER A 20 -0.88 -19.69 25.45
C SER A 20 -2.30 -19.22 25.87
N ARG A 21 -3.32 -20.09 25.71
CA ARG A 21 -4.75 -19.76 25.92
C ARG A 21 -5.08 -19.06 27.26
N GLY A 22 -4.43 -19.43 28.37
CA GLY A 22 -4.81 -18.93 29.70
C GLY A 22 -4.55 -17.44 29.95
N ARG A 23 -3.46 -16.89 29.38
CA ARG A 23 -3.08 -15.47 29.58
C ARG A 23 -3.88 -14.55 28.64
N ILE A 24 -4.21 -15.07 27.47
CA ILE A 24 -5.09 -14.45 26.49
C ILE A 24 -6.50 -14.32 27.07
N VAL A 25 -7.10 -15.41 27.58
CA VAL A 25 -8.48 -15.45 28.12
C VAL A 25 -8.74 -14.45 29.25
N LYS A 26 -7.78 -14.18 30.14
CA LYS A 26 -7.96 -13.19 31.22
C LYS A 26 -7.98 -11.74 30.72
N LYS A 27 -7.24 -11.42 29.64
CA LYS A 27 -7.30 -10.11 28.97
C LYS A 27 -8.66 -9.88 28.29
N TRP A 28 -9.30 -10.96 27.79
CA TRP A 28 -10.60 -10.92 27.12
C TRP A 28 -11.76 -10.53 28.03
N ILE A 29 -11.81 -11.04 29.25
CA ILE A 29 -12.90 -10.69 30.18
C ILE A 29 -12.88 -9.18 30.47
N LEU A 30 -11.71 -8.59 30.70
CA LEU A 30 -11.60 -7.15 30.98
C LEU A 30 -11.98 -6.25 29.78
N ILE A 31 -11.59 -6.61 28.55
CA ILE A 31 -11.87 -5.79 27.36
C ILE A 31 -13.34 -5.91 26.96
N SER A 32 -13.91 -7.11 27.01
CA SER A 32 -15.33 -7.33 26.70
C SER A 32 -16.24 -6.63 27.71
N THR A 33 -15.90 -6.63 29.00
CA THR A 33 -16.65 -5.88 30.01
C THR A 33 -16.51 -4.36 29.82
N ALA A 34 -15.35 -3.86 29.40
CA ALA A 34 -15.16 -2.43 29.09
C ALA A 34 -15.97 -1.97 27.87
N LEU A 35 -16.03 -2.79 26.80
CA LEU A 35 -16.81 -2.47 25.60
C LEU A 35 -18.33 -2.53 25.84
N PHE A 36 -18.79 -3.43 26.72
CA PHE A 36 -20.19 -3.52 27.13
C PHE A 36 -20.59 -2.35 28.04
N ALA A 37 -19.67 -1.91 28.94
CA ALA A 37 -19.88 -0.76 29.81
C ALA A 37 -19.88 0.60 29.06
N LEU A 38 -19.25 0.67 27.88
CA LEU A 38 -19.16 1.89 27.07
C LEU A 38 -20.33 2.08 26.09
N GLY A 39 -21.32 1.19 26.06
CA GLY A 39 -22.53 1.37 25.23
C GLY A 39 -22.23 1.45 23.73
N ILE A 40 -21.12 0.85 23.27
CA ILE A 40 -20.79 0.79 21.84
C ILE A 40 -21.70 -0.26 21.21
N SER A 41 -22.79 0.24 20.60
CA SER A 41 -23.82 -0.49 19.88
C SER A 41 -23.23 -1.55 18.94
N GLY A 42 -23.86 -2.74 18.96
CA GLY A 42 -23.30 -3.99 18.41
C GLY A 42 -22.80 -3.93 16.97
N ALA A 43 -23.26 -2.99 16.14
CA ALA A 43 -22.78 -2.82 14.77
C ALA A 43 -21.35 -2.25 14.68
N VAL A 44 -20.99 -1.27 15.50
CA VAL A 44 -19.64 -0.68 15.52
C VAL A 44 -18.65 -1.68 16.14
N GLY A 45 -19.05 -2.31 17.25
CA GLY A 45 -18.25 -3.39 17.86
C GLY A 45 -18.02 -4.58 16.91
N TYR A 46 -19.05 -4.99 16.17
CA TYR A 46 -18.93 -6.05 15.16
C TYR A 46 -18.09 -5.65 13.95
N ALA A 47 -18.17 -4.40 13.50
CA ALA A 47 -17.30 -3.88 12.45
C ALA A 47 -15.83 -3.89 12.88
N ILE A 48 -15.53 -3.40 14.09
CA ILE A 48 -14.18 -3.45 14.68
C ILE A 48 -13.69 -4.90 14.79
N TYR A 49 -14.55 -5.82 15.23
CA TYR A 49 -14.21 -7.25 15.27
C TYR A 49 -13.85 -7.80 13.89
N LYS A 50 -14.67 -7.58 12.86
CA LYS A 50 -14.36 -8.08 11.50
C LYS A 50 -13.08 -7.48 10.94
N ILE A 51 -12.89 -6.17 11.12
CA ILE A 51 -11.69 -5.45 10.67
C ILE A 51 -10.41 -6.08 11.28
N ASN A 52 -10.43 -6.41 12.57
CA ASN A 52 -9.22 -6.87 13.26
C ASN A 52 -9.02 -8.40 13.23
N TYR A 53 -10.10 -9.19 13.16
CA TYR A 53 -10.01 -10.64 13.36
C TYR A 53 -10.33 -11.50 12.13
N SER A 54 -11.07 -10.98 11.15
CA SER A 54 -11.38 -11.73 9.92
C SER A 54 -10.53 -11.31 8.71
N HIS A 55 -9.84 -10.17 8.82
CA HIS A 55 -8.96 -9.71 7.76
C HIS A 55 -7.61 -10.46 7.78
N PRO A 56 -7.04 -10.86 6.63
CA PRO A 56 -5.70 -11.46 6.54
C PRO A 56 -4.60 -10.61 7.19
N GLY A 57 -4.83 -9.29 7.33
CA GLY A 57 -3.94 -8.34 8.00
C GLY A 57 -3.50 -8.74 9.40
N ARG A 58 -4.26 -9.57 10.11
CA ARG A 58 -3.84 -10.13 11.40
C ARG A 58 -2.58 -11.01 11.35
N PHE A 59 -2.24 -11.52 10.17
CA PHE A 59 -1.05 -12.34 9.93
C PHE A 59 0.16 -11.51 9.48
N THR A 60 -0.01 -10.20 9.34
CA THR A 60 1.08 -9.31 8.97
C THR A 60 1.97 -9.07 10.18
N SER A 61 3.27 -9.32 10.06
CA SER A 61 4.23 -9.13 11.16
C SER A 61 4.39 -7.65 11.52
N GLU A 62 4.95 -7.36 12.69
CA GLU A 62 5.42 -6.01 13.01
C GLU A 62 6.43 -5.50 11.97
N ALA A 63 6.46 -4.18 11.81
CA ALA A 63 7.40 -3.52 10.91
C ALA A 63 8.76 -3.32 11.60
N SER A 64 9.84 -3.53 10.85
CA SER A 64 11.21 -3.27 11.29
C SER A 64 11.85 -2.25 10.35
N MET A 65 12.61 -1.30 10.92
CA MET A 65 13.45 -0.38 10.15
C MET A 65 14.86 -0.93 9.93
N GLU A 66 15.18 -2.09 10.50
CA GLU A 66 16.47 -2.76 10.36
C GLU A 66 16.47 -3.74 9.19
N GLY A 67 17.66 -4.00 8.62
CA GLY A 67 17.83 -5.00 7.58
C GLY A 67 17.12 -4.68 6.27
N LEU A 68 16.95 -3.39 5.96
CA LEU A 68 16.49 -2.91 4.66
C LEU A 68 17.51 -3.27 3.58
N LYS A 69 17.04 -3.75 2.43
CA LYS A 69 17.88 -4.19 1.31
C LYS A 69 18.28 -3.06 0.37
N ARG A 70 17.62 -1.90 0.47
CA ARG A 70 17.77 -0.78 -0.46
C ARG A 70 18.06 0.50 0.31
N THR A 71 18.66 1.46 -0.36
CA THR A 71 19.17 2.68 0.27
C THR A 71 18.55 3.91 -0.36
N VAL A 72 18.32 4.94 0.44
CA VAL A 72 17.81 6.22 -0.03
C VAL A 72 18.83 7.31 0.28
N ASP A 73 19.09 8.16 -0.71
CA ASP A 73 19.85 9.41 -0.59
C ASP A 73 18.99 10.55 -1.17
N GLY A 74 18.58 11.50 -0.33
CA GLY A 74 17.62 12.53 -0.68
C GLY A 74 16.30 11.96 -1.23
N ASN A 75 16.00 12.28 -2.49
CA ASN A 75 14.84 11.85 -3.27
C ASN A 75 15.15 10.67 -4.22
N THR A 76 16.27 9.99 -4.00
CA THR A 76 16.74 8.88 -4.85
C THR A 76 16.81 7.58 -4.06
N LEU A 77 16.04 6.59 -4.50
CA LEU A 77 16.05 5.22 -4.00
C LEU A 77 16.92 4.35 -4.91
N THR A 78 17.85 3.59 -4.31
CA THR A 78 18.74 2.67 -5.03
C THR A 78 18.46 1.24 -4.59
N SER A 79 18.08 0.39 -5.55
CA SER A 79 17.91 -1.05 -5.41
C SER A 79 19.00 -1.77 -6.20
N TYR A 80 19.72 -2.70 -5.57
CA TYR A 80 20.79 -3.47 -6.22
C TYR A 80 20.36 -4.87 -6.68
N GLU A 81 19.09 -5.24 -6.45
CA GLU A 81 18.57 -6.59 -6.70
C GLU A 81 17.44 -6.59 -7.75
N HIS A 82 16.20 -6.87 -7.35
CA HIS A 82 15.07 -7.00 -8.27
C HIS A 82 14.10 -5.81 -8.11
N PRO A 83 14.01 -4.89 -9.10
CA PRO A 83 15.01 -4.61 -10.14
C PRO A 83 16.27 -3.94 -9.59
N SER A 84 17.36 -4.04 -10.36
CA SER A 84 18.62 -3.35 -10.08
C SER A 84 18.55 -1.99 -10.76
N ALA A 85 18.12 -0.99 -9.99
CA ALA A 85 17.74 0.31 -10.52
C ALA A 85 17.93 1.43 -9.50
N ARG A 86 18.16 2.62 -10.03
CA ARG A 86 18.04 3.88 -9.31
C ARG A 86 16.75 4.57 -9.72
N ILE A 87 15.94 4.92 -8.74
CA ILE A 87 14.63 5.58 -8.89
C ILE A 87 14.74 6.95 -8.25
N THR A 88 14.60 8.00 -9.04
CA THR A 88 14.67 9.39 -8.58
C THR A 88 13.31 10.05 -8.73
N PHE A 89 12.79 10.56 -7.62
CA PHE A 89 11.53 11.32 -7.57
C PHE A 89 11.77 12.81 -7.83
N PRO A 90 10.73 13.61 -8.12
CA PRO A 90 10.88 15.07 -8.17
C PRO A 90 11.46 15.64 -6.85
N PRO A 91 12.23 16.74 -6.89
CA PRO A 91 12.97 17.25 -5.73
C PRO A 91 12.07 17.77 -4.60
N GLU A 92 10.79 18.02 -4.87
CA GLU A 92 9.84 18.40 -3.83
C GLU A 92 9.32 17.20 -2.99
N TYR A 93 9.70 15.97 -3.34
CA TYR A 93 9.42 14.80 -2.52
C TYR A 93 10.51 14.60 -1.48
N GLU A 94 10.14 14.69 -0.21
CA GLU A 94 11.01 14.34 0.91
C GLU A 94 10.85 12.87 1.29
N TYR A 95 11.96 12.23 1.69
CA TYR A 95 11.96 10.86 2.18
C TYR A 95 11.54 10.82 3.65
N LEU A 96 10.49 10.06 3.94
CA LEU A 96 9.94 9.91 5.29
C LEU A 96 10.58 8.75 6.05
N GLY A 97 11.16 7.78 5.35
CA GLY A 97 11.73 6.57 5.93
C GLY A 97 11.23 5.31 5.24
N ALA A 98 11.67 4.17 5.77
CA ALA A 98 11.32 2.86 5.25
C ALA A 98 11.16 1.85 6.36
N HIS A 99 10.47 0.75 6.03
CA HIS A 99 10.37 -0.42 6.90
C HIS A 99 10.21 -1.69 6.07
N ARG A 100 10.40 -2.83 6.72
CA ARG A 100 10.10 -4.15 6.19
C ARG A 100 9.23 -4.95 7.14
N PHE A 101 8.43 -5.85 6.59
CA PHE A 101 7.52 -6.72 7.33
C PHE A 101 7.11 -7.92 6.47
N ILE A 102 6.57 -8.94 7.11
CA ILE A 102 5.88 -10.04 6.41
C ILE A 102 4.42 -9.63 6.22
N LEU A 103 3.98 -9.49 4.98
CA LEU A 103 2.60 -9.18 4.62
C LEU A 103 1.77 -10.46 4.57
N TYR A 104 0.69 -10.50 5.37
CA TYR A 104 -0.28 -11.60 5.46
C TYR A 104 0.31 -13.00 5.73
N GLY A 105 1.58 -13.08 6.17
CA GLY A 105 2.30 -14.35 6.33
C GLY A 105 2.80 -14.97 5.02
N THR A 106 2.78 -14.24 3.90
CA THR A 106 3.06 -14.81 2.56
C THR A 106 4.23 -14.18 1.82
N VAL A 107 4.46 -12.88 2.00
CA VAL A 107 5.48 -12.14 1.25
C VAL A 107 6.27 -11.26 2.20
N GLU A 108 7.58 -11.17 1.98
CA GLU A 108 8.40 -10.14 2.62
C GLU A 108 8.21 -8.84 1.82
N ALA A 109 7.61 -7.85 2.46
CA ALA A 109 7.38 -6.53 1.90
C ALA A 109 8.36 -5.51 2.51
N GLU A 110 8.87 -4.63 1.68
CA GLU A 110 9.75 -3.53 2.06
C GLU A 110 9.22 -2.24 1.43
N GLN A 111 8.85 -1.25 2.24
CA GLN A 111 8.21 0.00 1.81
C GLN A 111 9.15 1.19 2.04
N TYR A 112 9.29 2.06 1.04
CA TYR A 112 10.02 3.33 1.08
C TYR A 112 9.05 4.47 0.80
N ILE A 113 8.88 5.34 1.79
CA ILE A 113 7.82 6.34 1.77
C ILE A 113 8.41 7.72 1.50
N PHE A 114 7.84 8.41 0.52
CA PHE A 114 8.14 9.79 0.16
C PHE A 114 6.86 10.62 0.23
N ALA A 115 6.98 11.91 0.52
CA ALA A 115 5.83 12.81 0.56
C ALA A 115 6.18 14.18 0.00
N ALA A 116 5.15 14.89 -0.47
CA ALA A 116 5.26 16.29 -0.83
C ALA A 116 4.11 17.07 -0.18
N SER A 117 4.39 18.30 0.22
CA SER A 117 3.43 19.21 0.83
C SER A 117 2.92 20.26 -0.16
N HIS A 118 1.72 20.75 0.11
CA HIS A 118 1.24 22.03 -0.40
C HIS A 118 2.00 23.19 0.28
N PRO A 119 1.93 24.41 -0.28
CA PRO A 119 2.55 25.60 0.34
C PRO A 119 2.04 25.91 1.76
N ASP A 120 0.84 25.45 2.11
CA ASP A 120 0.25 25.59 3.45
C ASP A 120 0.68 24.48 4.44
N GLY A 121 1.55 23.56 4.01
CA GLY A 121 2.07 22.45 4.82
C GLY A 121 1.16 21.22 4.88
N THR A 122 0.02 21.21 4.18
CA THR A 122 -0.85 20.02 4.10
C THR A 122 -0.32 19.01 3.08
N THR A 123 -0.62 17.71 3.27
CA THR A 123 -0.16 16.65 2.35
C THR A 123 -0.71 16.86 0.94
N ARG A 124 0.19 17.06 -0.03
CA ARG A 124 -0.14 17.08 -1.46
C ARG A 124 -0.11 15.69 -2.06
N SER A 125 0.96 14.95 -1.77
CA SER A 125 1.20 13.64 -2.40
C SER A 125 1.94 12.72 -1.46
N LEU A 126 1.56 11.44 -1.46
CA LEU A 126 2.31 10.35 -0.84
C LEU A 126 2.74 9.38 -1.92
N ILE A 127 4.01 8.99 -1.92
CA ILE A 127 4.54 7.91 -2.76
C ILE A 127 5.08 6.80 -1.84
N ASN A 128 4.66 5.57 -2.07
CA ASN A 128 5.24 4.37 -1.47
C ASN A 128 5.85 3.51 -2.58
N VAL A 129 7.16 3.30 -2.52
CA VAL A 129 7.82 2.28 -3.33
C VAL A 129 7.89 1.01 -2.50
N GLN A 130 7.21 -0.03 -2.93
CA GLN A 130 7.10 -1.29 -2.22
C GLN A 130 7.73 -2.41 -3.02
N PHE A 131 8.65 -3.13 -2.42
CA PHE A 131 9.21 -4.35 -2.98
C PHE A 131 8.63 -5.54 -2.23
N GLU A 132 8.16 -6.53 -2.97
CA GLU A 132 7.64 -7.76 -2.41
C GLU A 132 8.44 -8.96 -2.92
N SER A 133 8.79 -9.86 -2.00
CA SER A 133 9.38 -11.16 -2.29
C SER A 133 8.49 -12.25 -1.72
N ILE A 134 7.96 -13.14 -2.55
CA ILE A 134 7.20 -14.30 -2.08
C ILE A 134 8.12 -15.19 -1.23
N LEU A 135 7.68 -15.52 -0.01
CA LEU A 135 8.47 -16.33 0.92
C LEU A 135 8.75 -17.72 0.33
N PRO A 136 9.94 -18.33 0.56
CA PRO A 136 10.34 -19.59 -0.05
C PRO A 136 9.34 -20.74 0.13
N GLU A 137 8.65 -20.78 1.27
CA GLU A 137 7.64 -21.77 1.63
C GLU A 137 6.27 -21.57 0.95
N ILE A 138 6.08 -20.44 0.24
CA ILE A 138 4.84 -20.12 -0.46
C ILE A 138 5.00 -20.38 -1.95
N GLU A 139 4.14 -21.22 -2.50
CA GLU A 139 4.06 -21.45 -3.95
C GLU A 139 3.38 -20.28 -4.67
N GLY A 140 3.80 -20.03 -5.90
CA GLY A 140 3.20 -19.00 -6.76
C GLY A 140 4.23 -18.02 -7.34
N ALA A 141 3.71 -17.17 -8.21
CA ALA A 141 4.41 -16.08 -8.88
C ALA A 141 3.40 -14.96 -9.15
N TYR A 142 3.90 -13.74 -9.37
CA TYR A 142 3.09 -12.62 -9.81
C TYR A 142 2.82 -12.74 -11.31
N ASP A 143 1.58 -12.51 -11.72
CA ASP A 143 1.17 -12.50 -13.13
C ASP A 143 0.21 -11.35 -13.40
N TYR A 144 0.68 -10.43 -14.23
CA TYR A 144 -0.06 -9.27 -14.72
C TYR A 144 -0.29 -9.31 -16.23
N SER A 145 -0.12 -10.46 -16.88
CA SER A 145 -0.34 -10.64 -18.32
C SER A 145 -1.74 -10.21 -18.80
N ALA A 146 -2.73 -10.22 -17.90
CA ALA A 146 -4.09 -9.78 -18.17
C ALA A 146 -4.34 -8.28 -17.92
N ALA A 147 -3.34 -7.53 -17.48
CA ALA A 147 -3.49 -6.10 -17.19
C ALA A 147 -3.59 -5.30 -18.50
N PRO A 148 -4.54 -4.34 -18.58
CA PRO A 148 -4.94 -3.73 -19.84
C PRO A 148 -3.98 -2.65 -20.36
N ARG A 149 -3.05 -2.18 -19.52
CA ARG A 149 -2.23 -1.01 -19.81
C ARG A 149 -0.82 -1.19 -19.28
N ALA A 150 0.16 -0.96 -20.15
CA ALA A 150 1.57 -0.87 -19.81
C ALA A 150 2.07 0.57 -20.06
N ILE A 151 2.85 1.12 -19.15
CA ILE A 151 3.60 2.38 -19.32
C ILE A 151 5.07 2.08 -19.07
N ARG A 152 5.96 2.67 -19.88
CA ARG A 152 7.40 2.52 -19.72
C ARG A 152 7.99 3.71 -18.99
N ILE A 153 8.73 3.48 -17.91
CA ILE A 153 9.53 4.49 -17.23
C ILE A 153 10.98 4.01 -17.22
N GLY A 154 11.84 4.74 -17.94
CA GLY A 154 13.22 4.32 -18.15
C GLY A 154 13.29 2.93 -18.83
N PRO A 155 14.04 1.96 -18.28
CA PRO A 155 14.17 0.62 -18.85
C PRO A 155 13.05 -0.35 -18.41
N LEU A 156 12.09 0.08 -17.59
CA LEU A 156 11.10 -0.82 -16.99
C LEU A 156 9.70 -0.58 -17.57
N ASP A 157 9.00 -1.67 -17.89
CA ASP A 157 7.59 -1.66 -18.30
C ASP A 157 6.69 -1.97 -17.09
N PHE A 158 5.78 -1.05 -16.77
CA PHE A 158 4.88 -1.15 -15.63
C PHE A 158 3.45 -1.41 -16.07
N TYR A 159 2.76 -2.28 -15.35
CA TYR A 159 1.31 -2.38 -15.39
C TYR A 159 0.69 -1.30 -14.52
N VAL A 160 -0.23 -0.54 -15.06
CA VAL A 160 -0.75 0.66 -14.38
C VAL A 160 -2.25 0.65 -14.18
N ASP A 161 -2.65 1.17 -13.02
CA ASP A 161 -4.02 1.52 -12.70
C ASP A 161 -4.07 2.78 -11.84
N ALA A 162 -5.19 3.47 -11.92
CA ALA A 162 -5.50 4.59 -11.07
C ALA A 162 -7.00 4.65 -10.86
N ASP A 163 -7.43 5.13 -9.69
CA ASP A 163 -8.83 5.23 -9.30
C ASP A 163 -9.04 6.39 -8.31
N PRO A 164 -10.20 7.05 -8.33
CA PRO A 164 -10.55 8.03 -7.31
C PRO A 164 -10.84 7.32 -5.99
N ALA A 165 -10.10 7.72 -4.95
CA ALA A 165 -10.16 7.14 -3.61
C ALA A 165 -10.51 8.20 -2.56
N ARG A 166 -11.24 7.77 -1.54
CA ARG A 166 -11.62 8.61 -0.40
C ARG A 166 -11.15 7.94 0.87
N ARG A 167 -10.46 8.71 1.70
CA ARG A 167 -10.04 8.30 3.04
C ARG A 167 -11.27 7.91 3.86
N HIS A 168 -11.29 6.67 4.33
CA HIS A 168 -12.40 6.16 5.12
C HIS A 168 -12.35 6.69 6.55
N TRP A 169 -13.45 7.21 7.08
CA TRP A 169 -13.46 7.85 8.40
C TRP A 169 -13.20 6.90 9.58
N LEU A 170 -13.64 5.63 9.51
CA LEU A 170 -13.33 4.62 10.55
C LEU A 170 -11.92 4.07 10.50
N VAL A 171 -11.29 4.09 9.32
CA VAL A 171 -9.95 3.52 9.08
C VAL A 171 -9.17 4.52 8.22
N PRO A 172 -8.85 5.70 8.78
CA PRO A 172 -8.29 6.80 8.01
C PRO A 172 -6.93 6.48 7.39
N ASN A 173 -6.21 5.51 7.96
CA ASN A 173 -4.94 5.04 7.44
C ASN A 173 -5.09 3.70 6.70
N GLY A 174 -6.30 3.26 6.35
CA GLY A 174 -6.54 1.94 5.78
C GLY A 174 -6.75 0.85 6.84
N LEU A 175 -7.08 -0.35 6.36
CA LEU A 175 -7.37 -1.48 7.24
C LEU A 175 -6.10 -1.93 7.99
N PRO A 176 -6.18 -2.25 9.30
CA PRO A 176 -5.04 -2.75 10.04
C PRO A 176 -4.39 -3.98 9.40
N GLY A 177 -3.06 -3.96 9.33
CA GLY A 177 -2.26 -5.06 8.80
C GLY A 177 -2.24 -5.18 7.27
N THR A 178 -2.88 -4.28 6.53
CA THR A 178 -2.66 -4.19 5.08
C THR A 178 -1.39 -3.41 4.78
N ASP A 179 -0.83 -3.62 3.60
CA ASP A 179 0.24 -2.82 3.03
C ASP A 179 -0.08 -1.32 3.06
N SER A 180 -1.28 -0.95 2.60
CA SER A 180 -1.83 0.41 2.67
C SER A 180 -1.97 0.92 4.10
N GLY A 181 -2.49 0.08 4.99
CA GLY A 181 -2.57 0.28 6.42
C GLY A 181 -1.25 0.76 7.02
N ARG A 182 -0.17 0.06 6.67
CA ARG A 182 1.18 0.33 7.19
C ARG A 182 1.75 1.62 6.66
N TYR A 183 1.78 1.84 5.34
CA TYR A 183 2.44 3.04 4.81
C TYR A 183 1.67 4.32 5.16
N TYR A 184 0.34 4.31 5.14
CA TYR A 184 -0.45 5.48 5.54
C TYR A 184 -0.27 5.81 7.02
N SER A 185 -0.18 4.80 7.90
CA SER A 185 0.09 5.03 9.33
C SER A 185 1.48 5.61 9.54
N PHE A 186 2.49 5.05 8.85
CA PHE A 186 3.87 5.53 8.91
C PHE A 186 4.02 6.99 8.46
N ALA A 187 3.35 7.36 7.37
CA ALA A 187 3.32 8.73 6.85
C ALA A 187 2.58 9.68 7.80
N ASN A 188 1.42 9.26 8.32
CA ASN A 188 0.62 10.04 9.26
C ASN A 188 1.39 10.35 10.56
N GLU A 189 2.13 9.39 11.11
CA GLU A 189 2.99 9.58 12.29
C GLU A 189 4.09 10.63 12.07
N ARG A 190 4.45 10.90 10.81
CA ARG A 190 5.44 11.90 10.40
C ARG A 190 4.83 13.22 9.96
N GLY A 191 3.53 13.41 10.17
CA GLY A 191 2.83 14.65 9.82
C GLY A 191 2.26 14.68 8.41
N PHE A 192 2.29 13.56 7.67
CA PHE A 192 1.75 13.45 6.32
C PHE A 192 0.53 12.51 6.27
N PRO A 193 -0.63 12.93 6.80
CA PRO A 193 -1.85 12.14 6.68
C PRO A 193 -2.24 11.99 5.21
N VAL A 194 -2.79 10.83 4.82
CA VAL A 194 -3.33 10.65 3.47
C VAL A 194 -4.43 11.69 3.18
N PRO A 195 -4.47 12.32 1.99
CA PRO A 195 -5.51 13.31 1.70
C PRO A 195 -6.92 12.73 1.80
N LYS A 196 -7.92 13.60 2.03
CA LYS A 196 -9.31 13.15 2.22
C LYS A 196 -9.88 12.53 0.95
N ASP A 197 -9.70 13.21 -0.17
CA ASP A 197 -10.11 12.80 -1.50
C ASP A 197 -8.85 12.85 -2.36
N TYR A 198 -8.50 11.74 -3.00
CA TYR A 198 -7.23 11.61 -3.73
C TYR A 198 -7.38 10.71 -4.95
N ILE A 199 -6.46 10.86 -5.90
CA ILE A 199 -6.24 9.87 -6.95
C ILE A 199 -5.25 8.86 -6.41
N TRP A 200 -5.70 7.61 -6.29
CA TRP A 200 -4.79 6.48 -6.06
C TRP A 200 -4.22 6.05 -7.40
N SER A 201 -2.92 5.80 -7.47
CA SER A 201 -2.26 5.26 -8.66
C SER A 201 -1.31 4.15 -8.26
N ARG A 202 -1.19 3.14 -9.10
CA ARG A 202 -0.26 2.03 -8.91
C ARG A 202 0.44 1.70 -10.23
N PHE A 203 1.75 1.51 -10.11
CA PHE A 203 2.63 1.04 -11.16
C PHE A 203 3.25 -0.25 -10.64
N ALA A 204 2.93 -1.38 -11.26
CA ALA A 204 3.43 -2.70 -10.87
C ALA A 204 4.44 -3.22 -11.89
N TYR A 205 5.62 -3.59 -11.41
CA TYR A 205 6.69 -4.18 -12.20
C TYR A 205 7.04 -5.56 -11.63
N VAL A 206 7.08 -6.55 -12.51
CA VAL A 206 7.52 -7.92 -12.19
C VAL A 206 8.69 -8.25 -13.11
N PRO A 207 9.90 -8.53 -12.58
CA PRO A 207 11.03 -8.93 -13.41
C PRO A 207 10.77 -10.27 -14.11
N GLU A 208 11.09 -10.35 -15.41
CA GLU A 208 10.89 -11.56 -16.22
C GLU A 208 11.67 -12.77 -15.67
N ASP A 209 12.89 -12.53 -15.18
CA ASP A 209 13.80 -13.54 -14.64
C ASP A 209 13.57 -13.85 -13.16
N ALA A 210 12.73 -13.06 -12.48
CA ALA A 210 12.42 -13.22 -11.06
C ALA A 210 10.91 -12.99 -10.78
N PRO A 211 10.02 -13.85 -11.30
CA PRO A 211 8.56 -13.63 -11.23
C PRO A 211 7.96 -13.79 -9.82
N ARG A 212 8.78 -14.10 -8.81
CA ARG A 212 8.43 -14.12 -7.38
C ARG A 212 8.77 -12.81 -6.67
N GLN A 213 9.30 -11.85 -7.41
CA GLN A 213 9.61 -10.50 -6.95
C GLN A 213 8.65 -9.53 -7.63
N GLU A 214 8.27 -8.48 -6.92
CA GLU A 214 7.49 -7.38 -7.45
C GLU A 214 8.03 -6.06 -6.91
N MET A 215 7.98 -5.02 -7.75
CA MET A 215 8.11 -3.64 -7.32
C MET A 215 6.83 -2.88 -7.67
N LEU A 216 6.24 -2.26 -6.66
CA LEU A 216 5.10 -1.36 -6.78
C LEU A 216 5.55 0.08 -6.54
N ILE A 217 5.06 1.02 -7.33
CA ILE A 217 5.04 2.44 -7.00
C ILE A 217 3.58 2.83 -6.81
N LEU A 218 3.20 3.10 -5.55
CA LEU A 218 1.86 3.49 -5.16
C LEU A 218 1.85 4.99 -4.86
N GLN A 219 0.91 5.73 -5.41
CA GLN A 219 0.73 7.16 -5.11
C GLN A 219 -0.68 7.45 -4.59
N ALA A 220 -0.77 8.39 -3.65
CA ALA A 220 -2.00 9.09 -3.29
C ALA A 220 -1.80 10.59 -3.54
N GLU A 221 -2.44 11.12 -4.58
CA GLU A 221 -2.37 12.54 -4.97
C GLU A 221 -3.65 13.28 -4.56
N ASP A 222 -3.53 14.37 -3.80
CA ASP A 222 -4.67 15.15 -3.31
C ASP A 222 -5.50 15.76 -4.45
N LEU A 223 -6.82 15.58 -4.39
CA LEU A 223 -7.79 16.14 -5.34
C LEU A 223 -8.24 17.56 -4.95
N THR A 224 -7.99 18.00 -3.71
CA THR A 224 -8.45 19.29 -3.19
C THR A 224 -8.07 20.49 -4.09
N PRO A 225 -6.85 20.60 -4.64
CA PRO A 225 -6.46 21.72 -5.50
C PRO A 225 -7.26 21.82 -6.80
N MET A 226 -7.86 20.71 -7.25
CA MET A 226 -8.69 20.66 -8.44
C MET A 226 -10.16 21.04 -8.14
N GLY A 227 -10.50 21.26 -6.87
CA GLY A 227 -11.90 21.44 -6.44
C GLY A 227 -12.76 20.18 -6.62
N LEU A 228 -12.13 19.01 -6.76
CA LEU A 228 -12.80 17.74 -7.04
C LEU A 228 -12.87 16.86 -5.78
N THR A 229 -13.79 15.89 -5.81
CA THR A 229 -13.87 14.86 -4.78
C THR A 229 -13.92 13.49 -5.43
N ALA A 230 -13.46 12.45 -4.73
CA ALA A 230 -13.44 11.11 -5.29
C ALA A 230 -14.84 10.58 -5.66
N PRO A 231 -15.92 10.80 -4.87
CA PRO A 231 -17.26 10.41 -5.30
C PRO A 231 -17.78 11.15 -6.52
N ALA A 232 -17.36 12.40 -6.75
CA ALA A 232 -17.76 13.15 -7.94
C ALA A 232 -17.17 12.53 -9.22
N LEU A 233 -15.97 11.95 -9.14
CA LEU A 233 -15.28 11.30 -10.25
C LEU A 233 -15.69 9.84 -10.49
N ARG A 234 -16.43 9.22 -9.56
CA ARG A 234 -16.91 7.84 -9.73
C ARG A 234 -18.11 7.79 -10.66
N GLN A 235 -18.40 6.60 -11.17
CA GLN A 235 -19.60 6.34 -11.98
C GLN A 235 -20.87 6.88 -11.27
N GLY A 236 -21.63 7.72 -11.98
CA GLY A 236 -22.83 8.38 -11.45
C GLY A 236 -22.57 9.64 -10.61
N GLY A 237 -21.30 10.04 -10.43
CA GLY A 237 -20.92 11.31 -9.83
C GLY A 237 -21.06 12.48 -10.80
N THR A 238 -21.00 13.71 -10.27
CA THR A 238 -21.18 14.96 -11.03
C THR A 238 -20.09 15.22 -12.07
N ASN A 239 -18.92 14.60 -11.92
CA ASN A 239 -17.73 14.75 -12.76
C ASN A 239 -17.25 13.39 -13.29
N ALA A 240 -18.16 12.42 -13.43
CA ALA A 240 -17.81 11.08 -13.89
C ALA A 240 -17.18 11.10 -15.29
N ASP A 241 -17.64 12.00 -16.17
CA ASP A 241 -17.16 12.13 -17.55
C ASP A 241 -15.73 12.70 -17.63
N ASP A 242 -15.28 13.42 -16.59
CA ASP A 242 -13.92 13.99 -16.52
C ASP A 242 -12.87 12.94 -16.11
N TRP A 243 -13.30 11.79 -15.57
CA TRP A 243 -12.42 10.83 -14.92
C TRP A 243 -11.36 10.25 -15.85
N GLU A 244 -11.71 9.88 -17.07
CA GLU A 244 -10.74 9.26 -17.98
C GLU A 244 -9.59 10.20 -18.33
N GLY A 245 -9.90 11.47 -18.59
CA GLY A 245 -8.89 12.50 -18.87
C GLY A 245 -8.00 12.78 -17.65
N LEU A 246 -8.57 12.84 -16.45
CA LEU A 246 -7.81 13.04 -15.21
C LEU A 246 -6.92 11.84 -14.87
N ARG A 247 -7.42 10.61 -15.06
CA ARG A 247 -6.65 9.37 -14.90
C ARG A 247 -5.42 9.39 -15.81
N ASP A 248 -5.62 9.72 -17.09
CA ASP A 248 -4.54 9.70 -18.07
C ASP A 248 -3.51 10.82 -17.81
N ALA A 249 -3.97 12.01 -17.41
CA ALA A 249 -3.10 13.10 -16.99
C ALA A 249 -2.29 12.73 -15.73
N GLN A 250 -2.89 12.05 -14.75
CA GLN A 250 -2.20 11.61 -13.54
C GLN A 250 -1.10 10.59 -13.84
N LEU A 251 -1.40 9.59 -14.66
CA LEU A 251 -0.44 8.56 -15.04
C LEU A 251 0.72 9.16 -15.85
N LEU A 252 0.43 10.10 -16.76
CA LEU A 252 1.44 10.81 -17.53
C LEU A 252 2.34 11.68 -16.63
N LYS A 253 1.77 12.35 -15.62
CA LYS A 253 2.54 13.13 -14.64
C LYS A 253 3.55 12.27 -13.90
N LEU A 254 3.15 11.07 -13.47
CA LEU A 254 4.05 10.12 -12.82
C LEU A 254 5.12 9.58 -13.76
N GLU A 255 4.73 9.21 -14.98
CA GLU A 255 5.66 8.75 -16.03
C GLU A 255 6.76 9.77 -16.32
N GLN A 256 6.40 11.05 -16.41
CA GLN A 256 7.35 12.12 -16.71
C GLN A 256 8.12 12.62 -15.48
N GLY A 257 7.55 12.45 -14.28
CA GLY A 257 8.14 12.95 -13.03
C GLY A 257 9.15 12.02 -12.39
N ILE A 258 9.05 10.70 -12.63
CA ILE A 258 9.95 9.70 -12.04
C ILE A 258 11.02 9.34 -13.08
N SER A 259 12.29 9.41 -12.68
CA SER A 259 13.39 8.85 -13.47
C SER A 259 13.78 7.48 -12.94
N ILE A 260 13.93 6.51 -13.84
CA ILE A 260 14.43 5.17 -13.51
C ILE A 260 15.61 4.83 -14.41
N GLU A 261 16.73 4.49 -13.79
CA GLU A 261 17.97 4.09 -14.46
C GLU A 261 18.35 2.69 -14.02
N ALA A 262 18.68 1.80 -14.96
CA ALA A 262 19.26 0.50 -14.62
C ALA A 262 20.67 0.70 -14.04
N LEU A 263 20.97 -0.02 -12.97
CA LEU A 263 22.34 -0.11 -12.47
C LEU A 263 23.10 -1.13 -13.32
N LYS A 264 24.35 -0.80 -13.67
CA LYS A 264 25.26 -1.69 -14.40
C LYS A 264 26.02 -2.59 -13.45
#